data_AF-A0A0J6KLX3-F1
#
_entry.id   AF-A0A0J6KLX3-F1
#
_cell.length_a   1.000
_cell.length_b   1.000
_cell.length_c   1.000
_cell.angle_alpha   90.00
_cell.angle_beta   90.00
_cell.angle_gamma   90.00
#
_symmetry.space_group_name_H-M   'P 1'
#
loop_
_entity.id
_entity.type
_entity.pdbx_description
1 polymer ?
#
loop_
_entity_poly.entity_id
_entity_poly.type
_entity_poly.pdbx_seq_one_letter_code
_entity_poly.pdbx_strand_id
1 'polypeptide(L)'
;MSAATVQLQPPLLQLREQIRQLYLTTSGQDEANAMVSILEQSYLQADEALSRGIVHVHTANQSLHAMMTLLLNCQEDQQVNCEQIVALLEPIRQELQAGFVQISEVM
;
A
#
# COMPACT_ATOMS: atom_id res chain seq x y z
N MET A 1 1.25 32.40 20.66
CA MET A 1 1.63 32.22 19.25
C MET A 1 1.42 30.76 18.92
N SER A 2 0.31 30.42 18.27
CA SER A 2 -0.02 29.03 17.94
C SER A 2 0.78 28.59 16.73
N ALA A 3 1.59 27.54 16.89
CA ALA A 3 2.27 26.91 15.77
C ALA A 3 1.22 26.34 14.83
N ALA A 4 1.16 26.89 13.61
CA ALA A 4 0.36 26.31 12.54
C ALA A 4 0.94 24.93 12.23
N THR A 5 0.24 23.88 12.65
CA THR A 5 0.45 22.54 12.13
C THR A 5 0.17 22.60 10.64
N VAL A 6 1.24 22.64 9.84
CA VAL A 6 1.16 22.40 8.40
C VAL A 6 0.62 20.97 8.26
N GLN A 7 -0.69 20.85 8.02
CA GLN A 7 -1.27 19.58 7.61
C GLN A 7 -0.68 19.26 6.23
N LEU A 8 0.40 18.48 6.23
CA LEU A 8 0.91 17.85 5.02
C LEU A 8 -0.20 16.93 4.53
N GLN A 9 -0.95 17.38 3.51
CA GLN A 9 -1.83 16.49 2.77
C GLN A 9 -0.97 15.35 2.19
N PRO A 10 -1.44 14.09 2.28
CA PRO A 10 -0.78 12.96 1.63
C PRO A 10 -0.48 13.30 0.16
N PRO A 11 0.74 13.02 -0.34
CA PRO A 11 1.16 13.42 -1.69
C PRO A 11 0.20 12.97 -2.80
N LEU A 12 -0.41 11.79 -2.68
CA LEU A 12 -1.42 11.29 -3.64
C LEU A 12 -2.69 12.14 -3.65
N LEU A 13 -3.17 12.61 -2.49
CA LEU A 13 -4.34 13.49 -2.44
C LEU A 13 -4.03 14.85 -3.06
N GLN A 14 -2.81 15.35 -2.88
CA GLN A 14 -2.36 16.58 -3.53
C GLN A 14 -2.28 16.40 -5.05
N LEU A 15 -1.73 15.29 -5.54
CA LEU A 15 -1.66 14.97 -6.97
C LEU A 15 -3.06 14.83 -7.59
N ARG A 16 -4.00 14.18 -6.90
CA ARG A 16 -5.39 14.08 -7.33
C ARG A 16 -6.04 15.46 -7.51
N GLU A 17 -5.86 16.37 -6.55
CA GLU A 17 -6.41 17.72 -6.68
C GLU A 17 -5.74 18.49 -7.82
N GLN A 18 -4.44 18.33 -8.04
CA GLN A 18 -3.74 18.94 -9.17
C GLN A 18 -4.27 18.45 -10.52
N ILE A 19 -4.53 17.15 -10.68
CA ILE A 19 -5.16 16.57 -11.88
C ILE A 19 -6.56 17.17 -12.09
N ARG A 20 -7.34 17.31 -11.02
CA ARG A 20 -8.66 17.94 -11.06
C ARG A 20 -8.60 19.39 -11.53
N GLN A 21 -7.63 20.16 -11.02
CA GLN A 21 -7.42 21.54 -11.45
C GLN A 21 -7.00 21.61 -12.92
N LEU A 22 -6.09 20.73 -13.37
CA LEU A 22 -5.69 20.64 -14.77
C LEU A 22 -6.90 20.42 -15.68
N TYR A 23 -7.76 19.47 -15.35
CA TYR A 23 -8.98 19.18 -16.12
C TYR A 23 -9.89 20.41 -16.28
N LEU A 24 -10.04 21.20 -15.22
CA LEU A 24 -10.83 22.43 -15.26
C LEU A 24 -10.18 23.50 -16.15
N THR A 25 -8.85 23.61 -16.12
CA THR A 25 -8.10 24.62 -16.89
C THR A 25 -7.90 24.28 -18.36
N THR A 26 -7.91 23.00 -18.73
CA THR A 26 -7.70 22.53 -20.10
C THR A 26 -9.00 22.28 -20.87
N SER A 27 -10.15 22.54 -20.24
CA SER A 27 -11.46 22.38 -20.86
C SER A 27 -11.56 23.09 -22.21
N GLY A 28 -11.91 22.36 -23.26
CA GLY A 28 -11.96 22.87 -24.65
C GLY A 28 -10.65 22.80 -25.44
N GLN A 29 -9.56 22.29 -24.86
CA GLN A 29 -8.32 21.95 -25.58
C GLN A 29 -8.18 20.43 -25.68
N ASP A 30 -8.57 19.86 -26.82
CA ASP A 30 -8.70 18.40 -26.99
C ASP A 30 -7.41 17.63 -26.67
N GLU A 31 -6.25 18.11 -27.12
CA GLU A 31 -4.96 17.49 -26.85
C GLU A 31 -4.58 17.55 -25.36
N ALA A 32 -4.81 18.70 -24.71
CA ALA A 32 -4.52 18.86 -23.28
C ALA A 32 -5.45 18.01 -22.42
N ASN A 33 -6.74 17.90 -22.79
CA ASN A 33 -7.67 17.01 -22.11
C ASN A 33 -7.28 15.54 -22.25
N ALA A 34 -6.83 15.11 -23.43
CA ALA A 34 -6.34 13.75 -23.63
C ALA A 34 -5.13 13.44 -22.72
N MET A 35 -4.20 14.39 -22.56
CA MET A 35 -3.06 14.24 -21.65
C MET A 35 -3.50 14.18 -20.18
N VAL A 36 -4.46 15.01 -19.77
CA VAL A 36 -5.00 14.98 -18.40
C VAL A 36 -5.70 13.66 -18.11
N SER A 37 -6.46 13.10 -19.05
CA SER A 37 -7.08 11.78 -18.89
C SER A 37 -6.06 10.66 -18.75
N ILE A 38 -4.96 10.69 -19.51
CA ILE A 38 -3.86 9.72 -19.35
C ILE A 38 -3.24 9.84 -17.95
N LEU A 39 -2.97 11.07 -17.50
CA LEU A 39 -2.41 11.33 -16.18
C LEU A 39 -3.35 10.85 -15.05
N GLU A 40 -4.65 11.08 -15.17
CA GLU A 40 -5.65 10.58 -14.23
C GLU A 40 -5.67 9.05 -14.19
N GLN A 41 -5.62 8.40 -15.35
CA GLN A 41 -5.55 6.94 -15.41
C GLN A 41 -4.29 6.40 -14.74
N SER A 42 -3.12 6.99 -15.01
CA SER A 42 -1.87 6.60 -14.35
C SER A 42 -1.92 6.83 -12.84
N TYR A 43 -2.51 7.94 -12.39
CA TYR A 43 -2.75 8.19 -10.96
C TYR A 43 -3.61 7.10 -10.33
N LEU A 44 -4.74 6.74 -10.95
CA LEU A 44 -5.64 5.71 -10.42
C LEU A 44 -4.97 4.33 -10.35
N GLN A 45 -4.18 3.97 -11.36
CA GLN A 45 -3.41 2.73 -11.36
C GLN A 45 -2.38 2.71 -10.22
N ALA A 46 -1.67 3.82 -10.00
CA ALA A 46 -0.71 3.96 -8.92
C ALA A 46 -1.39 3.88 -7.54
N ASP A 47 -2.50 4.58 -7.34
CA ASP A 47 -3.27 4.60 -6.09
C ASP A 47 -3.83 3.20 -5.76
N GLU A 48 -4.34 2.49 -6.77
CA GLU A 48 -4.82 1.11 -6.62
C GLU A 48 -3.69 0.14 -6.25
N ALA A 49 -2.56 0.20 -6.96
CA ALA A 49 -1.42 -0.66 -6.70
C ALA A 49 -0.82 -0.41 -5.30
N LEU A 50 -0.67 0.85 -4.89
CA LEU A 50 -0.23 1.19 -3.55
C LEU A 50 -1.22 0.72 -2.48
N SER A 51 -2.53 0.90 -2.71
CA SER A 51 -3.57 0.43 -1.80
C SER A 51 -3.53 -1.08 -1.61
N ARG A 52 -3.44 -1.85 -2.71
CA ARG A 52 -3.29 -3.31 -2.65
C ARG A 52 -1.99 -3.71 -1.95
N GLY A 53 -0.90 -3.04 -2.27
CA GLY A 53 0.40 -3.28 -1.65
C GLY A 53 0.38 -3.11 -0.13
N ILE A 54 -0.25 -2.02 0.35
CA ILE A 54 -0.44 -1.76 1.78
C ILE A 54 -1.29 -2.83 2.44
N VAL A 55 -2.37 -3.28 1.78
CA VAL A 55 -3.23 -4.36 2.31
C VAL A 55 -2.41 -5.65 2.51
N HIS A 56 -1.61 -6.06 1.53
CA HIS A 56 -0.74 -7.23 1.64
C HIS A 56 0.28 -7.11 2.79
N VAL A 57 0.96 -5.96 2.92
CA VAL A 57 1.90 -5.71 4.01
C VAL A 57 1.19 -5.73 5.37
N HIS A 58 -0.01 -5.16 5.45
CA HIS A 58 -0.81 -5.16 6.67
C HIS A 58 -1.23 -6.59 7.07
N THR A 59 -1.70 -7.38 6.11
CA THR A 59 -2.04 -8.80 6.32
C THR A 59 -0.83 -9.58 6.81
N ALA A 60 0.33 -9.44 6.17
CA ALA A 60 1.57 -10.09 6.60
C ALA A 60 1.93 -9.72 8.05
N ASN A 61 1.80 -8.43 8.42
CA ASN A 61 2.08 -7.96 9.77
C ASN A 61 1.10 -8.53 10.81
N GLN A 62 -0.19 -8.63 10.48
CA GLN A 62 -1.18 -9.28 11.34
C GLN A 62 -0.87 -10.77 11.53
N SER A 63 -0.54 -11.47 10.44
CA SER A 63 -0.15 -12.89 10.48
C SER A 63 1.11 -13.11 11.32
N LEU A 64 2.12 -12.24 11.20
CA LEU A 64 3.30 -12.26 12.06
C LEU A 64 2.94 -12.09 13.53
N HIS A 65 2.05 -11.14 13.85
CA HIS A 65 1.61 -10.91 15.22
C HIS A 65 0.86 -12.11 15.81
N ALA A 66 -0.01 -12.74 15.01
CA ALA A 66 -0.72 -13.96 15.40
C ALA A 66 0.27 -15.11 15.63
N MET A 67 1.26 -15.29 14.75
CA MET A 67 2.29 -16.31 14.90
C MET A 67 3.13 -16.09 16.17
N MET A 68 3.57 -14.86 16.45
CA MET A 68 4.28 -14.56 17.69
C MET A 68 3.41 -14.88 18.92
N THR A 69 2.12 -14.55 18.87
CA THR A 69 1.18 -14.87 19.95
C THR A 69 1.05 -16.38 20.17
N LEU A 70 1.03 -17.18 19.10
CA LEU A 70 1.01 -18.64 19.20
C LEU A 70 2.30 -19.20 19.80
N LEU A 71 3.46 -18.67 19.37
CA LEU A 71 4.76 -19.10 19.88
C LEU A 71 4.96 -18.73 21.35
N LEU A 72 4.50 -17.55 21.78
CA LEU A 72 4.56 -17.11 23.18
C LEU A 72 3.60 -17.88 24.10
N ASN A 73 2.48 -18.36 23.57
CA ASN A 73 1.49 -19.14 24.32
C ASN A 73 1.69 -20.66 24.18
N CYS A 74 2.72 -21.11 23.46
CA CYS A 74 3.06 -22.53 23.38
C CYS A 74 3.49 -23.01 24.78
N GLN A 75 2.90 -24.10 25.25
CA GLN A 75 3.29 -24.71 26.52
C GLN A 75 4.75 -25.20 26.42
N GLU A 76 5.51 -25.15 27.51
CA GLU A 76 6.93 -25.52 27.54
C GLU A 76 7.21 -26.95 27.01
N ASP A 77 6.22 -27.83 27.09
CA ASP A 77 6.30 -29.23 26.66
C ASP A 77 5.99 -29.41 25.16
N GLN A 78 5.47 -28.37 24.50
CA GLN A 78 5.03 -28.41 23.11
C GLN A 78 6.12 -27.87 22.19
N GLN A 79 6.91 -28.78 21.62
CA GLN A 79 7.94 -28.41 20.66
C GLN A 79 7.32 -28.05 19.30
N VAL A 80 7.48 -26.79 18.88
CA VAL A 80 7.24 -26.40 17.49
C VAL A 80 8.48 -26.74 16.68
N ASN A 81 8.35 -27.63 15.72
CA ASN A 81 9.48 -28.01 14.88
C ASN A 81 9.73 -27.00 13.76
N CYS A 82 10.91 -27.07 13.13
CA CYS A 82 11.29 -26.13 12.07
C CYS A 82 10.35 -26.18 10.86
N GLU A 83 9.81 -27.35 10.51
CA GLU A 83 8.87 -27.50 9.38
C GLU A 83 7.55 -26.77 9.63
N GLN A 84 7.04 -26.82 10.86
CA GLN A 84 5.85 -26.09 11.28
C GLN A 84 6.06 -24.57 11.24
N ILE A 85 7.24 -24.10 11.68
CA ILE A 85 7.59 -22.68 11.59
C ILE A 85 7.65 -22.23 10.13
N VAL A 86 8.29 -23.02 9.25
CA VAL A 86 8.36 -22.73 7.82
C VAL A 86 6.96 -22.68 7.20
N ALA A 87 6.08 -23.62 7.54
CA ALA A 87 4.70 -23.64 7.06
C ALA A 87 3.91 -22.40 7.51
N LEU A 88 4.17 -21.87 8.71
CA LEU A 88 3.53 -20.64 9.21
C LEU A 88 4.12 -19.37 8.58
N LEU A 89 5.41 -19.37 8.26
CA LEU A 89 6.09 -18.23 7.64
C LEU A 89 5.81 -18.09 6.14
N GLU A 90 5.52 -19.19 5.45
CA GLU A 90 5.35 -19.17 3.99
C GLU A 90 4.21 -18.24 3.52
N PRO A 91 3.00 -18.26 4.12
CA PRO A 91 1.95 -17.30 3.79
C PRO A 91 2.36 -15.84 4.04
N ILE A 92 3.09 -15.57 5.13
CA ILE A 92 3.61 -14.23 5.44
C ILE A 92 4.57 -13.78 4.34
N ARG A 93 5.49 -14.65 3.91
CA ARG A 93 6.44 -14.37 2.84
C ARG A 93 5.72 -14.05 1.53
N GLN A 94 4.67 -14.81 1.20
CA GLN A 94 3.86 -14.59 0.00
C GLN A 94 3.16 -13.24 0.02
N GLU A 95 2.54 -12.87 1.14
CA GLU A 95 1.93 -11.55 1.31
C GLU A 95 2.95 -10.42 1.21
N LEU A 96 4.11 -10.53 1.88
CA LEU A 96 5.17 -9.53 1.76
C LEU A 96 5.67 -9.38 0.32
N GLN A 97 5.81 -10.49 -0.40
CA GLN A 97 6.25 -10.46 -1.79
C GLN A 97 5.18 -9.86 -2.72
N ALA A 98 3.90 -10.20 -2.54
CA ALA A 98 2.81 -9.59 -3.27
C ALA A 98 2.75 -8.07 -3.02
N GLY A 99 2.88 -7.66 -1.75
CA GLY A 99 2.96 -6.26 -1.36
C GLY A 99 4.13 -5.52 -2.01
N PHE A 100 5.32 -6.13 -1.98
CA PHE A 100 6.52 -5.58 -2.61
C PHE A 100 6.32 -5.38 -4.12
N VAL A 101 5.78 -6.36 -4.84
CA VAL A 101 5.55 -6.26 -6.29
C VAL A 101 4.58 -5.10 -6.59
N GLN A 102 3.44 -5.04 -5.90
CA GLN A 102 2.44 -3.99 -6.10
C GLN A 102 2.98 -2.58 -5.81
N ILE A 103 3.81 -2.41 -4.77
CA ILE A 103 4.39 -1.10 -4.45
C ILE A 103 5.51 -0.74 -5.45
N SER A 104 6.30 -1.73 -5.89
CA SER A 104 7.43 -1.51 -6.81
C SER A 104 6.97 -1.18 -8.23
N GLU A 105 5.77 -1.59 -8.64
CA GLU A 105 5.19 -1.18 -9.92
C GLU A 105 4.88 0.33 -9.99
N VAL A 106 4.87 1.02 -8.84
CA VAL A 106 4.59 2.45 -8.72
C VAL A 106 5.84 3.30 -8.53
N MET A 107 6.93 2.71 -8.01
CA MET A 107 8.21 3.40 -7.74
C MET A 107 9.18 3.31 -8.92
#